data_AF-A0A2A6E4Y1-F1
#
_entry.id   AF-A0A2A6E4Y1-F1
#
_cell.length_a   1.000
_cell.length_b   1.000
_cell.length_c   1.000
_cell.angle_alpha   90.00
_cell.angle_beta   90.00
_cell.angle_gamma   90.00
#
_symmetry.space_group_name_H-M   'P 1'
#
loop_
_entity.id
_entity.type
_entity.pdbx_description
1 polymer ?
#
loop_
_entity_poly.entity_id
_entity_poly.type
_entity_poly.pdbx_seq_one_letter_code
_entity_poly.pdbx_strand_id
1 'polypeptide(L)'
;MRPYLGDYVLVWNPIHCAKPFPFPWNRRRFFSVFCDSVLQKGCRIVCDEIKIEKDDMILLGFQPWFLHLSLPIQSFINSTQFGRIVKDREVILFTCYRNTGAMARKQMAAHVESRGGHIVAELEISDQSKERSSAFRFVRWFFTGKNNPFRNMEKQQEKVWNVLDEVLIA
;
A
#
# COMPACT_ATOMS: atom_id res chain seq x y z
N MET A 1 2.65 15.59 -24.06
CA MET A 1 4.12 15.59 -24.06
C MET A 1 4.47 14.33 -23.30
N ARG A 2 4.91 13.28 -24.00
CA ARG A 2 4.99 11.88 -23.51
C ARG A 2 6.41 11.59 -23.01
N PRO A 3 6.70 11.47 -21.70
CA PRO A 3 8.09 11.45 -21.24
C PRO A 3 8.71 10.05 -21.04
N TYR A 4 7.96 8.95 -21.02
CA TYR A 4 8.44 7.74 -20.34
C TYR A 4 8.64 6.47 -21.20
N LEU A 5 8.81 6.65 -22.52
CA LEU A 5 9.06 5.58 -23.50
C LEU A 5 10.54 5.11 -23.55
N GLY A 6 11.16 4.90 -22.39
CA GLY A 6 12.60 4.59 -22.26
C GLY A 6 12.91 3.39 -21.37
N ASP A 7 14.20 3.02 -21.32
CA ASP A 7 14.73 2.04 -20.36
C ASP A 7 14.50 2.56 -18.94
N TYR A 8 13.76 1.82 -18.12
CA TYR A 8 13.57 2.12 -16.70
C TYR A 8 14.31 1.11 -15.82
N VAL A 9 14.81 1.59 -14.69
CA VAL A 9 15.43 0.74 -13.66
C VAL A 9 14.54 0.75 -12.43
N LEU A 10 13.99 -0.40 -12.07
CA LEU A 10 13.23 -0.54 -10.84
C LEU A 10 14.17 -0.65 -9.64
N VAL A 11 14.22 0.39 -8.81
CA VAL A 11 14.94 0.37 -7.54
C VAL A 11 13.96 0.02 -6.41
N TRP A 12 14.06 -1.21 -5.92
CA TRP A 12 13.18 -1.71 -4.85
C TRP A 12 13.65 -1.24 -3.47
N ASN A 13 12.80 -0.49 -2.77
CA ASN A 13 13.07 0.03 -1.42
C ASN A 13 12.01 -0.48 -0.42
N PRO A 14 12.25 -1.62 0.24
CA PRO A 14 11.29 -2.19 1.17
C PRO A 14 11.26 -1.45 2.51
N ILE A 15 10.06 -1.33 3.10
CA ILE A 15 9.87 -0.83 4.46
C ILE A 15 9.68 -2.03 5.38
N HIS A 16 10.60 -2.22 6.33
CA HIS A 16 10.55 -3.33 7.27
C HIS A 16 10.01 -2.90 8.63
N CYS A 17 9.29 -3.79 9.30
CA CYS A 17 8.94 -3.59 10.70
C CYS A 17 10.13 -4.02 11.57
N ALA A 18 10.55 -3.18 12.52
CA ALA A 18 11.61 -3.55 13.46
C ALA A 18 11.21 -4.74 14.37
N LYS A 19 9.90 -4.96 14.56
CA LYS A 19 9.33 -6.17 15.14
C LYS A 19 8.34 -6.76 14.14
N PRO A 20 8.48 -8.04 13.74
CA PRO A 20 7.57 -8.64 12.79
C PRO A 20 6.17 -8.81 13.40
N PHE A 21 5.17 -8.95 12.52
CA PHE A 21 3.80 -9.31 12.89
C PHE A 21 3.56 -10.79 12.57
N PRO A 22 4.02 -11.73 13.42
CA PRO A 22 4.00 -13.17 13.10
C PRO A 22 2.57 -13.64 12.92
N PHE A 23 2.28 -14.27 11.78
CA PHE A 23 0.96 -14.80 11.43
C PHE A 23 0.91 -16.31 11.71
N PRO A 24 -0.22 -16.88 12.19
CA PRO A 24 -1.50 -16.25 12.52
C PRO A 24 -1.49 -15.43 13.82
N TRP A 25 -2.44 -14.50 13.95
CA TRP A 25 -2.55 -13.63 15.14
C TRP A 25 -3.46 -14.23 16.19
N ASN A 26 -3.00 -14.23 17.45
CA ASN A 26 -3.89 -14.47 18.58
C ASN A 26 -4.82 -13.25 18.83
N ARG A 27 -5.89 -13.44 19.61
CA ARG A 27 -6.89 -12.39 19.90
C ARG A 27 -6.27 -11.10 20.43
N ARG A 28 -5.33 -11.19 21.38
CA ARG A 28 -4.67 -10.00 21.95
C ARG A 28 -3.91 -9.21 20.88
N ARG A 29 -3.13 -9.90 20.04
CA ARG A 29 -2.39 -9.27 18.94
C ARG A 29 -3.34 -8.63 17.93
N PHE A 30 -4.38 -9.35 17.51
CA PHE A 30 -5.37 -8.87 16.56
C PHE A 30 -6.00 -7.55 17.02
N PHE A 31 -6.54 -7.51 18.24
CA PHE A 31 -7.21 -6.31 18.75
C PHE A 31 -6.23 -5.15 19.02
N SER A 32 -5.00 -5.44 19.46
CA SER A 32 -3.97 -4.42 19.60
C SER A 32 -3.66 -3.74 18.26
N VAL A 33 -3.36 -4.54 17.22
CA VAL A 33 -3.05 -4.01 15.88
C VAL A 33 -4.25 -3.29 15.27
N PHE A 34 -5.47 -3.80 15.49
CA PHE A 34 -6.71 -3.14 15.09
C PHE A 34 -6.83 -1.74 15.71
N CYS A 35 -6.74 -1.66 17.05
CA CYS A 35 -6.83 -0.39 17.76
C CYS A 35 -5.75 0.58 17.30
N ASP A 36 -4.50 0.12 17.18
CA ASP A 36 -3.39 0.97 16.74
C ASP A 36 -3.57 1.45 15.29
N SER A 37 -4.13 0.62 14.39
CA SER A 37 -4.40 1.02 13.00
C SER A 37 -5.50 2.07 12.91
N VAL A 38 -6.59 1.90 13.67
CA VAL A 38 -7.70 2.87 13.74
C VAL A 38 -7.24 4.19 14.35
N LEU A 39 -6.41 4.13 15.39
CA LEU A 39 -5.81 5.30 16.04
C LEU A 39 -4.60 5.88 15.28
N GLN A 40 -4.24 5.31 14.13
CA GLN A 40 -3.11 5.72 13.30
C GLN A 40 -1.76 5.74 14.05
N LYS A 41 -1.61 4.87 15.03
CA LYS A 41 -0.39 4.71 15.83
C LYS A 41 0.57 3.78 15.09
N GLY A 42 1.59 4.35 14.45
CA GLY A 42 2.58 3.55 13.73
C GLY A 42 3.39 2.58 14.61
N CYS A 43 4.17 1.70 13.97
CA CYS A 43 5.15 0.85 14.64
C CYS A 43 6.60 1.31 14.37
N ARG A 44 7.58 0.79 15.10
CA ARG A 44 8.97 1.05 14.75
C ARG A 44 9.30 0.37 13.42
N ILE A 45 9.78 1.14 12.43
CA ILE A 45 10.20 0.66 11.12
C ILE A 45 11.72 0.70 10.97
N VAL A 46 12.23 -0.10 10.05
CA VAL A 46 13.59 -0.05 9.51
C VAL A 46 13.44 0.19 8.03
N CYS A 47 13.95 1.32 7.57
CA CYS A 47 13.93 1.73 6.17
C CYS A 47 15.28 2.38 5.90
N ASP A 48 15.96 1.92 4.86
CA ASP A 48 17.20 2.53 4.42
C ASP A 48 16.91 3.90 3.81
N GLU A 49 17.94 4.74 3.74
CA GLU A 49 17.82 6.04 3.10
C GLU A 49 17.56 5.84 1.60
N ILE A 50 16.37 6.24 1.17
CA ILE A 50 15.94 6.17 -0.21
C ILE A 50 16.57 7.35 -0.94
N LYS A 51 17.43 7.04 -1.90
CA LYS A 51 18.01 8.02 -2.82
C LYS A 51 17.03 8.21 -3.98
N ILE A 52 16.75 9.46 -4.29
CA ILE A 52 15.84 9.86 -5.36
C ILE A 52 16.58 10.91 -6.19
N GLU A 53 16.79 10.61 -7.47
CA GLU A 53 17.35 11.51 -8.47
C GLU A 53 16.25 12.37 -9.10
N LYS A 54 16.60 13.49 -9.73
CA LYS A 54 15.63 14.51 -10.19
C LYS A 54 14.51 13.96 -11.09
N ASP A 55 14.81 12.97 -11.92
CA ASP A 55 13.90 12.43 -12.94
C ASP A 55 13.20 11.14 -12.49
N ASP A 56 13.37 10.73 -11.23
CA ASP A 56 12.72 9.54 -10.67
C ASP A 56 11.22 9.76 -10.42
N MET A 57 10.44 8.73 -10.73
CA MET A 57 9.03 8.58 -10.37
C MET A 57 8.86 7.59 -9.22
N ILE A 58 7.84 7.78 -8.38
CA ILE A 58 7.60 6.93 -7.20
C ILE A 58 6.43 5.99 -7.46
N LEU A 59 6.68 4.68 -7.41
CA LEU A 59 5.65 3.66 -7.26
C LEU A 59 5.46 3.33 -5.77
N LEU A 60 4.43 3.89 -5.14
CA LEU A 60 4.17 3.74 -3.72
C LEU A 60 3.23 2.58 -3.43
N GLY A 61 3.80 1.42 -3.11
CA GLY A 61 3.07 0.25 -2.65
C GLY A 61 2.63 0.36 -1.19
N PHE A 62 1.34 0.21 -0.90
CA PHE A 62 0.84 0.17 0.47
C PHE A 62 -0.31 -0.82 0.66
N GLN A 63 -0.39 -1.37 1.87
CA GLN A 63 -1.43 -2.32 2.25
C GLN A 63 -2.36 -1.74 3.32
N PRO A 64 -3.68 -1.87 3.14
CA PRO A 64 -4.65 -1.50 4.16
C PRO A 64 -4.78 -2.59 5.23
N TRP A 65 -4.82 -2.19 6.50
CA TRP A 65 -5.26 -3.02 7.62
C TRP A 65 -6.51 -2.40 8.24
N PHE A 66 -7.57 -3.20 8.34
CA PHE A 66 -8.82 -2.78 8.99
C PHE A 66 -9.41 -1.47 8.42
N LEU A 67 -9.35 -1.30 7.09
CA LEU A 67 -9.76 -0.08 6.36
C LEU A 67 -8.85 1.14 6.53
N HIS A 68 -7.81 1.06 7.34
CA HIS A 68 -6.81 2.11 7.55
C HIS A 68 -5.47 1.72 6.93
N LEU A 69 -4.53 2.65 6.85
CA LEU A 69 -3.14 2.30 6.53
C LEU A 69 -2.56 1.37 7.59
N SER A 70 -1.80 0.37 7.15
CA SER A 70 -1.09 -0.54 8.06
C SER A 70 -0.07 0.21 8.93
N LEU A 71 0.21 -0.32 10.13
CA LEU A 71 1.13 0.27 11.11
C LEU A 71 2.50 0.69 10.53
N PRO A 72 3.21 -0.12 9.72
CA PRO A 72 4.48 0.32 9.14
C PRO A 72 4.32 1.48 8.16
N ILE A 73 3.23 1.50 7.39
CA ILE A 73 2.95 2.58 6.44
C ILE A 73 2.61 3.87 7.21
N GLN A 74 1.84 3.78 8.30
CA GLN A 74 1.59 4.93 9.19
C GLN A 74 2.90 5.54 9.72
N SER A 75 3.89 4.72 10.05
CA SER A 75 5.19 5.23 10.47
C SER A 75 5.98 5.85 9.33
N PHE A 76 5.94 5.23 8.16
CA PHE A 76 6.69 5.72 7.00
C PHE A 76 6.16 7.07 6.53
N ILE A 77 4.85 7.24 6.37
CA ILE A 77 4.27 8.52 5.92
C ILE A 77 4.49 9.67 6.91
N ASN A 78 4.73 9.36 8.18
CA ASN A 78 5.06 10.32 9.23
C ASN A 78 6.57 10.57 9.38
N SER A 79 7.41 9.87 8.62
CA SER A 79 8.86 10.11 8.60
C SER A 79 9.21 11.38 7.81
N THR A 80 10.35 11.99 8.15
CA THR A 80 10.93 13.09 7.37
C THR A 80 11.31 12.66 5.96
N GLN A 81 11.79 11.41 5.82
CA GLN A 81 12.16 10.80 4.56
C GLN A 81 10.98 10.77 3.58
N PHE A 82 9.77 10.39 4.03
CA PHE A 82 8.59 10.36 3.16
C PHE A 82 8.29 11.74 2.56
N GLY A 83 8.35 12.81 3.36
CA GLY A 83 8.18 14.17 2.85
C GLY A 83 9.25 14.56 1.84
N ARG A 84 10.51 14.16 2.07
CA ARG A 84 11.62 14.43 1.14
C ARG A 84 11.45 13.71 -0.20
N ILE A 85 10.99 12.45 -0.20
CA ILE A 85 10.85 11.69 -1.44
C ILE A 85 9.65 12.17 -2.28
N VAL A 86 8.50 12.46 -1.67
CA VAL A 86 7.28 12.76 -2.46
C VAL A 86 7.20 14.21 -2.94
N LYS A 87 7.95 15.12 -2.34
CA LYS A 87 7.85 16.55 -2.63
C LYS A 87 8.19 16.86 -4.09
N ASP A 88 7.25 17.52 -4.77
CA ASP A 88 7.34 17.94 -6.18
C ASP A 88 7.59 16.75 -7.13
N ARG A 89 7.11 15.55 -6.77
CA ARG A 89 7.29 14.30 -7.53
C ARG A 89 5.99 13.68 -8.02
N GLU A 90 6.07 13.01 -9.15
CA GLU A 90 5.02 12.13 -9.66
C GLU A 90 4.99 10.82 -8.85
N VAL A 91 3.78 10.47 -8.39
CA VAL A 91 3.53 9.31 -7.53
C VAL A 91 2.43 8.47 -8.14
N ILE A 92 2.73 7.19 -8.35
CA ILE A 92 1.74 6.15 -8.63
C ILE A 92 1.44 5.43 -7.33
N LEU A 93 0.18 5.42 -6.92
CA LEU A 93 -0.27 4.64 -5.77
C LEU A 93 -0.55 3.20 -6.20
N PHE A 94 -0.03 2.21 -5.47
CA PHE A 94 -0.34 0.80 -5.71
C PHE A 94 -0.86 0.13 -4.45
N THR A 95 -2.03 -0.51 -4.53
CA THR A 95 -2.63 -1.18 -3.38
C THR A 95 -3.33 -2.50 -3.73
N CYS A 96 -3.34 -3.42 -2.79
CA CYS A 96 -4.01 -4.72 -2.90
C CYS A 96 -4.93 -4.95 -1.69
N TYR A 97 -6.18 -5.36 -1.89
CA TYR A 97 -7.13 -5.61 -0.79
C TYR A 97 -8.18 -6.70 -1.09
N ARG A 98 -8.88 -7.20 -0.05
CA ARG A 98 -9.87 -8.30 -0.18
C ARG A 98 -11.34 -7.86 -0.22
N ASN A 99 -11.64 -6.59 0.02
CA ASN A 99 -13.02 -6.09 0.05
C ASN A 99 -13.07 -4.60 -0.34
N THR A 100 -12.63 -3.73 0.57
CA THR A 100 -12.55 -2.29 0.32
C THR A 100 -11.24 -1.72 0.86
N GLY A 101 -10.61 -0.88 0.04
CA GLY A 101 -9.43 -0.08 0.40
C GLY A 101 -9.70 1.43 0.30
N ALA A 102 -10.94 1.86 0.05
CA ALA A 102 -11.25 3.25 -0.29
C ALA A 102 -10.80 4.26 0.78
N MET A 103 -10.98 3.92 2.06
CA MET A 103 -10.56 4.78 3.16
C MET A 103 -9.03 4.89 3.26
N ALA A 104 -8.32 3.77 3.20
CA ALA A 104 -6.86 3.76 3.20
C ALA A 104 -6.26 4.46 1.98
N ARG A 105 -6.88 4.34 0.80
CA ARG A 105 -6.49 5.08 -0.42
C ARG A 105 -6.63 6.58 -0.24
N LYS A 106 -7.79 7.05 0.21
CA LYS A 106 -8.02 8.47 0.53
C LYS A 106 -7.01 8.99 1.55
N GLN A 107 -6.73 8.19 2.59
CA GLN A 107 -5.72 8.53 3.58
C GLN A 107 -4.33 8.69 2.92
N MET A 108 -3.90 7.71 2.11
CA MET A 108 -2.60 7.78 1.44
C MET A 108 -2.50 8.99 0.50
N ALA A 109 -3.53 9.22 -0.32
CA ALA A 109 -3.57 10.32 -1.26
C ALA A 109 -3.40 11.67 -0.54
N ALA A 110 -4.15 11.89 0.54
CA ALA A 110 -4.03 13.09 1.36
C ALA A 110 -2.61 13.28 1.95
N HIS A 111 -1.95 12.18 2.34
CA HIS A 111 -0.57 12.25 2.86
C HIS A 111 0.46 12.63 1.78
N VAL A 112 0.28 12.16 0.56
CA VAL A 112 1.13 12.51 -0.60
C VAL A 112 0.91 13.96 -1.00
N GLU A 113 -0.34 14.35 -1.24
CA GLU A 113 -0.71 15.71 -1.70
C GLU A 113 -0.32 16.78 -0.68
N SER A 114 -0.53 16.54 0.62
CA SER A 114 -0.14 17.48 1.68
C SER A 114 1.36 17.72 1.80
N ARG A 115 2.19 16.87 1.18
CA ARG A 115 3.65 17.00 1.14
C ARG A 115 4.16 17.46 -0.24
N GLY A 116 3.25 17.89 -1.12
CA GLY A 116 3.59 18.39 -2.45
C GLY A 116 3.84 17.29 -3.49
N GLY A 117 3.42 16.05 -3.24
CA GLY A 117 3.45 15.00 -4.25
C GLY A 117 2.27 15.10 -5.21
N HIS A 118 2.50 14.68 -6.45
CA HIS A 118 1.52 14.71 -7.55
C HIS A 118 1.11 13.28 -7.90
N ILE A 119 -0.12 12.91 -7.55
CA ILE A 119 -0.62 11.58 -7.86
C ILE A 119 -1.02 11.53 -9.33
N VAL A 120 -0.27 10.78 -10.13
CA VAL A 120 -0.53 10.64 -11.58
C VAL A 120 -1.40 9.43 -11.90
N ALA A 121 -1.40 8.42 -11.02
CA ALA A 121 -2.25 7.24 -11.16
C ALA A 121 -2.45 6.48 -9.85
N GLU A 122 -3.54 5.70 -9.79
CA GLU A 122 -3.83 4.78 -8.70
C GLU A 122 -4.16 3.38 -9.24
N LEU A 123 -3.32 2.41 -8.90
CA LEU A 123 -3.39 1.01 -9.28
C LEU A 123 -3.96 0.16 -8.14
N GLU A 124 -4.95 -0.68 -8.45
CA GLU A 124 -5.58 -1.57 -7.47
C GLU A 124 -5.76 -3.02 -7.94
N ILE A 125 -5.53 -3.92 -6.98
CA ILE A 125 -5.92 -5.34 -7.07
C ILE A 125 -6.89 -5.62 -5.91
N SER A 126 -8.12 -6.06 -6.22
CA SER A 126 -9.16 -6.30 -5.23
C SER A 126 -9.91 -7.63 -5.39
N ASP A 127 -10.04 -8.41 -4.31
CA ASP A 127 -10.91 -9.60 -4.30
C ASP A 127 -12.40 -9.19 -4.23
N GLN A 128 -13.13 -9.27 -5.33
CA GLN A 128 -14.55 -8.91 -5.41
C GLN A 128 -15.49 -9.98 -4.82
N SER A 129 -15.19 -10.49 -3.62
CA SER A 129 -16.04 -11.48 -2.95
C SER A 129 -17.15 -10.79 -2.14
N LYS A 130 -18.39 -11.32 -2.17
CA LYS A 130 -19.58 -10.72 -1.52
C LYS A 130 -19.33 -10.32 -0.04
N GLU A 131 -19.66 -9.07 0.29
CA GLU A 131 -19.13 -8.27 1.41
C GLU A 131 -19.27 -8.89 2.83
N ARG A 132 -20.41 -9.49 3.19
CA ARG A 132 -20.64 -9.99 4.57
C ARG A 132 -19.91 -11.28 4.89
N SER A 133 -19.89 -12.23 3.95
CA SER A 133 -19.20 -13.50 4.18
C SER A 133 -17.69 -13.34 4.10
N SER A 134 -17.19 -12.30 3.42
CA SER A 134 -15.75 -11.97 3.34
C SER A 134 -15.18 -11.56 4.71
N ALA A 135 -15.86 -10.66 5.45
CA ALA A 135 -15.38 -10.19 6.76
C ALA A 135 -15.23 -11.32 7.80
N PHE A 136 -16.24 -12.19 7.93
CA PHE A 136 -16.17 -13.32 8.85
C PHE A 136 -15.06 -14.32 8.45
N ARG A 137 -14.91 -14.59 7.15
CA ARG A 137 -13.83 -15.46 6.63
C ARG A 137 -12.45 -14.85 6.86
N PHE A 138 -12.31 -13.53 6.73
CA PHE A 138 -11.07 -12.79 6.98
C PHE A 138 -10.68 -12.83 8.47
N VAL A 139 -11.63 -12.59 9.38
CA VAL A 139 -11.41 -12.71 10.82
C VAL A 139 -11.04 -14.15 11.18
N ARG A 140 -11.78 -15.15 10.66
CA ARG A 140 -11.43 -16.56 10.84
C ARG A 140 -10.04 -16.88 10.31
N TRP A 141 -9.65 -16.34 9.16
CA TRP A 141 -8.33 -16.54 8.56
C TRP A 141 -7.22 -16.03 9.47
N PHE A 142 -7.36 -14.84 10.06
CA PHE A 142 -6.39 -14.32 11.01
C PHE A 142 -6.12 -15.24 12.20
N PHE A 143 -7.15 -15.92 12.69
CA PHE A 143 -7.04 -16.84 13.83
C PHE A 143 -6.59 -18.26 13.45
N THR A 144 -6.89 -18.70 12.23
CA THR A 144 -6.73 -20.12 11.85
C THR A 144 -5.67 -20.37 10.79
N GLY A 145 -5.23 -19.34 10.07
CA GLY A 145 -4.29 -19.44 8.95
C GLY A 145 -4.80 -20.21 7.73
N LYS A 146 -6.05 -20.72 7.75
CA LYS A 146 -6.60 -21.56 6.68
C LYS A 146 -7.11 -20.68 5.52
N ASN A 147 -6.33 -20.64 4.44
CA ASN A 147 -6.58 -19.81 3.25
C ASN A 147 -7.78 -20.31 2.41
N ASN A 148 -8.43 -19.35 1.75
CA ASN A 148 -9.12 -19.56 0.48
C ASN A 148 -8.54 -18.53 -0.52
N PRO A 149 -8.02 -18.96 -1.68
CA PRO A 149 -7.31 -18.08 -2.62
C PRO A 149 -8.18 -16.90 -3.10
N PHE A 150 -7.53 -15.79 -3.47
CA PHE A 150 -8.15 -14.65 -4.15
C PHE A 150 -8.81 -15.11 -5.44
N ARG A 151 -10.02 -14.63 -5.77
CA ARG A 151 -10.68 -15.01 -7.03
C ARG A 151 -10.20 -14.09 -8.17
N ASN A 152 -9.78 -14.67 -9.29
CA ASN A 152 -9.42 -13.97 -10.54
C ASN A 152 -8.17 -13.06 -10.47
N MET A 153 -7.10 -13.47 -9.79
CA MET A 153 -5.85 -12.70 -9.67
C MET A 153 -5.23 -12.31 -11.02
N GLU A 154 -5.16 -13.23 -11.99
CA GLU A 154 -4.53 -13.00 -13.30
C GLU A 154 -5.18 -11.83 -14.05
N LYS A 155 -6.51 -11.79 -14.11
CA LYS A 155 -7.26 -10.69 -14.75
C LYS A 155 -7.08 -9.33 -14.06
N GLN A 156 -6.69 -9.33 -12.79
CA GLN A 156 -6.43 -8.10 -12.05
C GLN A 156 -4.99 -7.63 -12.24
N GLN A 157 -4.05 -8.58 -12.33
CA GLN A 157 -2.67 -8.28 -12.72
C GLN A 157 -2.63 -7.63 -14.12
N GLU A 158 -3.38 -8.17 -15.08
CA GLU A 158 -3.48 -7.61 -16.44
C GLU A 158 -3.98 -6.15 -16.44
N LYS A 159 -4.97 -5.82 -15.61
CA LYS A 159 -5.44 -4.42 -15.46
C LYS A 159 -4.37 -3.50 -14.90
N VAL A 160 -3.59 -3.97 -13.92
CA VAL A 160 -2.48 -3.20 -13.35
C VAL A 160 -1.41 -2.95 -14.40
N TRP A 161 -1.08 -3.96 -15.20
CA TRP A 161 -0.15 -3.82 -16.31
C TRP A 161 -0.63 -2.80 -17.34
N ASN A 162 -1.90 -2.85 -17.74
CA ASN A 162 -2.45 -1.88 -18.71
C ASN A 162 -2.39 -0.43 -18.21
N VAL A 163 -2.68 -0.18 -16.92
CA VAL A 163 -2.60 1.18 -16.37
C VAL A 163 -1.15 1.61 -16.17
N LEU A 164 -0.26 0.69 -15.77
CA LEU A 164 1.18 0.97 -15.75
C LEU A 164 1.67 1.34 -17.16
N ASP A 165 1.26 0.59 -18.18
CA ASP A 165 1.58 0.89 -19.56
C ASP A 165 1.01 2.26 -19.95
N GLU A 166 -0.25 2.58 -19.66
CA GLU A 166 -0.81 3.91 -19.95
C GLU A 166 -0.03 5.04 -19.29
N VAL A 167 0.35 4.89 -18.02
CA VAL A 167 1.04 5.94 -17.24
C VAL A 167 2.50 6.07 -17.62
N LEU A 168 3.15 4.94 -17.94
CA LEU A 168 4.52 4.91 -18.43
C LEU A 168 4.61 5.27 -19.93
N ILE A 169 3.50 5.32 -20.67
CA ILE A 169 3.47 5.66 -22.11
C ILE A 169 2.91 7.09 -22.37
N ALA A 170 2.11 7.65 -21.45
CA ALA A 170 1.46 8.97 -21.54
C ALA A 170 2.40 10.15 -21.33
#